data_AF-K5XAR4-F1
#
_entry.id   AF-K5XAR4-F1
#
_cell.length_a   1.000
_cell.length_b   1.000
_cell.length_c   1.000
_cell.angle_alpha   90.00
_cell.angle_beta   90.00
_cell.angle_gamma   90.00
#
_symmetry.space_group_name_H-M   'P 1'
#
loop_
_entity.id
_entity.type
_entity.pdbx_description
1 polymer ?
#
loop_
_entity_poly.entity_id
_entity_poly.type
_entity_poly.pdbx_seq_one_letter_code
_entity_poly.pdbx_strand_id
1 'polypeptide(L)'
;MAKEGVRGEKQHLIEKHAERVNATMTKKFNELIKERKCDPKWTIPISALLQAPPYIAFSMILSRVAADPLTPFRSESFLTLTSLAHPDPTMALPIILGIISMANVDTRSWWMTAAEQEREKKYHQWKAEKAEKKGKPYVQSPLKSILRGLSIARIGLAMLVPGGVQLYWVASAGFGLVQTIFFDFADSRRRKRLATKEALIEKVDDPSARLLIRQTKKK
;
A
#
# COMPACT_ATOMS: atom_id res chain seq x y z
N MET A 1 1.61 -38.09 -7.54
CA MET A 1 0.98 -38.61 -6.29
C MET A 1 1.06 -40.13 -6.18
N ALA A 2 0.91 -40.90 -7.27
CA ALA A 2 1.10 -42.35 -7.27
C ALA A 2 2.54 -42.83 -6.91
N LYS A 3 3.57 -42.08 -7.31
CA LYS A 3 5.00 -42.42 -7.04
C LYS A 3 5.43 -42.36 -5.57
N GLU A 4 4.65 -41.74 -4.68
CA GLU A 4 4.99 -41.57 -3.25
C GLU A 4 4.07 -42.38 -2.32
N GLY A 5 3.23 -43.28 -2.86
CA GLY A 5 2.37 -44.15 -2.05
C GLY A 5 1.29 -43.43 -1.23
N VAL A 6 1.09 -42.13 -1.41
CA VAL A 6 0.08 -41.37 -0.64
C VAL A 6 -1.32 -41.73 -1.11
N ARG A 7 -2.03 -42.53 -0.29
CA ARG A 7 -3.46 -42.84 -0.43
C ARG A 7 -4.23 -42.18 0.70
N GLY A 8 -5.39 -41.60 0.38
CA GLY A 8 -6.23 -40.90 1.35
C GLY A 8 -7.43 -40.25 0.66
N GLU A 9 -8.31 -39.67 1.47
CA GLU A 9 -9.50 -38.96 1.01
C GLU A 9 -9.12 -37.76 0.11
N LYS A 10 -9.97 -37.44 -0.87
CA LYS A 10 -9.73 -36.37 -1.86
C LYS A 10 -9.30 -35.04 -1.22
N GLN A 11 -9.88 -34.69 -0.08
CA GLN A 11 -9.55 -33.46 0.65
C GLN A 11 -8.12 -33.46 1.20
N HIS A 12 -7.66 -34.57 1.77
CA HIS A 12 -6.30 -34.74 2.27
C HIS A 12 -5.25 -34.65 1.14
N LEU A 13 -5.55 -35.23 -0.01
CA LEU A 13 -4.67 -35.14 -1.19
C LEU A 13 -4.55 -33.70 -1.73
N ILE A 14 -5.65 -32.95 -1.73
CA ILE A 14 -5.66 -31.53 -2.12
C ILE A 14 -4.83 -30.70 -1.15
N GLU A 15 -4.98 -30.90 0.17
CA GLU A 15 -4.22 -30.17 1.16
C GLU A 15 -2.73 -30.46 1.06
N LYS A 16 -2.34 -31.74 0.93
CA LYS A 16 -0.94 -32.14 0.75
C LYS A 16 -0.35 -31.62 -0.55
N HIS A 17 -1.14 -31.57 -1.63
CA HIS A 17 -0.71 -30.94 -2.88
C HIS A 17 -0.50 -29.44 -2.71
N ALA A 18 -1.44 -28.74 -2.07
CA ALA A 18 -1.34 -27.31 -1.79
C ALA A 18 -0.12 -26.99 -0.92
N GLU A 19 0.18 -27.82 0.08
CA GLU A 19 1.38 -27.68 0.91
C GLU A 19 2.67 -27.80 0.08
N ARG A 20 2.76 -28.78 -0.81
CA ARG A 20 3.91 -28.91 -1.73
C ARG A 20 4.05 -27.72 -2.66
N VAL A 21 2.94 -27.26 -3.24
CA VAL A 21 2.95 -26.09 -4.12
C VAL A 21 3.43 -24.87 -3.34
N ASN A 22 2.91 -24.64 -2.13
CA ASN A 22 3.34 -23.54 -1.28
C ASN A 22 4.83 -23.64 -0.91
N ALA A 23 5.33 -24.84 -0.59
CA ALA A 23 6.74 -25.06 -0.30
C ALA A 23 7.63 -24.76 -1.52
N THR A 24 7.25 -25.23 -2.70
CA THR A 24 7.95 -24.96 -3.97
C THR A 24 7.91 -23.48 -4.33
N MET A 25 6.74 -22.83 -4.17
CA MET A 25 6.57 -21.39 -4.39
C MET A 25 7.44 -20.57 -3.45
N THR A 26 7.54 -20.98 -2.18
CA THR A 26 8.38 -20.30 -1.17
C THR A 26 9.87 -20.44 -1.51
N LYS A 27 10.31 -21.63 -1.95
CA LYS A 27 11.69 -21.84 -2.43
C LYS A 27 12.00 -20.95 -3.63
N LYS A 28 11.12 -20.92 -4.63
CA LYS A 28 11.31 -20.07 -5.84
C LYS A 28 11.28 -18.59 -5.51
N PHE A 29 10.39 -18.16 -4.62
CA PHE A 29 10.36 -16.77 -4.14
C PHE A 29 11.69 -16.38 -3.47
N ASN A 30 12.24 -17.23 -2.61
CA ASN A 30 13.53 -16.98 -1.96
C ASN A 30 14.70 -16.99 -2.94
N GLU A 31 14.69 -17.89 -3.93
CA GLU A 31 15.66 -17.89 -5.03
C GLU A 31 15.63 -16.55 -5.80
N LEU A 32 14.45 -16.07 -6.15
CA LEU A 32 14.27 -14.79 -6.86
C LEU A 32 14.71 -13.59 -6.03
N ILE A 33 14.42 -13.58 -4.73
CA ILE A 33 14.91 -12.53 -3.82
C ILE A 33 16.45 -12.50 -3.82
N LYS A 34 17.09 -13.68 -3.75
CA LYS A 34 18.55 -13.79 -3.75
C LYS A 34 19.15 -13.33 -5.08
N GLU A 35 18.54 -13.70 -6.21
CA GLU A 35 18.99 -13.31 -7.54
C GLU A 35 18.81 -11.80 -7.79
N ARG A 36 17.65 -11.24 -7.42
CA ARG A 36 17.31 -9.84 -7.67
C ARG A 36 17.77 -8.88 -6.58
N LYS A 37 18.23 -9.38 -5.42
CA LYS A 37 18.63 -8.60 -4.24
C LYS A 37 17.53 -7.65 -3.75
N CYS A 38 16.27 -8.08 -3.88
CA CYS A 38 15.09 -7.29 -3.49
C CYS A 38 14.44 -7.90 -2.25
N ASP A 39 15.09 -7.79 -1.09
CA ASP A 39 14.59 -8.30 0.19
C ASP A 39 13.54 -7.34 0.79
N PRO A 40 12.24 -7.73 0.85
CA PRO A 40 11.19 -6.85 1.36
C PRO A 40 11.38 -6.44 2.83
N LYS A 41 12.02 -7.32 3.61
CA LYS A 41 12.34 -7.11 5.03
C LYS A 41 13.28 -5.92 5.27
N TRP A 42 14.07 -5.55 4.27
CA TRP A 42 14.99 -4.41 4.36
C TRP A 42 14.41 -3.20 3.64
N THR A 43 13.86 -3.39 2.45
CA THR A 43 13.37 -2.27 1.63
C THR A 43 12.26 -1.47 2.30
N ILE A 44 11.33 -2.14 3.00
CA ILE A 44 10.19 -1.46 3.66
C ILE A 44 10.67 -0.59 4.84
N PRO A 45 11.36 -1.10 5.87
CA PRO A 45 11.75 -0.28 7.02
C PRO A 45 12.83 0.76 6.69
N ILE A 46 13.73 0.49 5.73
CA ILE A 46 14.77 1.46 5.33
C ILE A 46 14.16 2.77 4.84
N SER A 47 13.05 2.72 4.09
CA SER A 47 12.39 3.93 3.59
C SER A 47 11.90 4.84 4.73
N ALA A 48 11.27 4.25 5.76
CA ALA A 48 10.82 4.99 6.93
C ALA A 48 12.01 5.52 7.76
N LEU A 49 13.06 4.71 7.90
CA LEU A 49 14.25 5.07 8.67
C LEU A 49 15.04 6.21 8.02
N LEU A 50 15.09 6.28 6.70
CA LEU A 50 15.75 7.39 5.98
C LEU A 50 14.94 8.68 6.05
N GLN A 51 13.60 8.59 6.08
CA GLN A 51 12.72 9.75 6.12
C GLN A 51 12.61 10.37 7.53
N ALA A 52 12.74 9.57 8.59
CA ALA A 52 12.55 10.03 9.96
C ALA A 52 13.56 11.11 10.42
N PRO A 53 14.89 10.99 10.17
CA PRO A 53 15.86 11.98 10.63
C PRO A 53 15.64 13.38 10.05
N PRO A 54 15.48 13.57 8.72
CA PRO A 54 15.14 14.88 8.18
C PRO A 54 13.82 15.40 8.75
N TYR A 55 12.81 14.53 8.89
CA TYR A 55 11.52 14.94 9.41
C TYR A 55 11.60 15.48 10.84
N ILE A 56 12.35 14.81 11.71
CA ILE A 56 12.58 15.24 13.09
C ILE A 56 13.44 16.50 13.11
N ALA A 57 14.54 16.53 12.35
CA ALA A 57 15.47 17.67 12.31
C ALA A 57 14.76 18.97 11.88
N PHE A 58 14.00 18.94 10.79
CA PHE A 58 13.23 20.11 10.34
C PHE A 58 12.17 20.53 11.36
N SER A 59 11.48 19.57 11.99
CA SER A 59 10.51 19.87 13.04
C SER A 59 11.16 20.55 14.25
N MET A 60 12.35 20.08 14.66
CA MET A 60 13.11 20.68 15.75
C MET A 60 13.60 22.08 15.40
N ILE A 61 14.14 22.29 14.20
CA ILE A 61 14.61 23.60 13.73
C ILE A 61 13.45 24.60 13.73
N LEU A 62 12.32 24.26 13.10
CA LEU A 62 11.15 25.14 13.04
C LEU A 62 10.56 25.41 14.43
N SER A 63 10.58 24.41 15.32
CA SER A 63 10.14 24.61 16.72
C SER A 63 11.05 25.58 17.47
N ARG A 64 12.36 25.50 17.26
CA ARG A 64 13.34 26.42 17.86
C ARG A 64 13.18 27.84 17.32
N VAL A 65 13.03 27.98 16.00
CA VAL A 65 12.79 29.27 15.35
C VAL A 65 11.48 29.89 15.83
N ALA A 66 10.42 29.11 16.04
CA ALA A 66 9.16 29.61 16.57
C ALA A 66 9.23 30.05 18.05
N ALA A 67 10.12 29.42 18.84
CA ALA A 67 10.30 29.76 20.25
C ALA A 67 11.08 31.07 20.47
N ASP A 68 11.95 31.43 19.52
CA ASP A 68 12.73 32.66 19.59
C ASP A 68 11.81 33.90 19.48
N PRO A 69 11.82 34.84 20.45
CA PRO A 69 10.99 36.04 20.37
C PRO A 69 11.39 37.01 19.25
N LEU A 70 12.62 36.95 18.74
CA LEU A 70 13.13 37.86 17.68
C LEU A 70 12.89 37.33 16.26
N THR A 71 12.23 36.19 16.13
CA THR A 71 11.95 35.55 14.84
C THR A 71 10.89 36.31 14.01
N PRO A 72 11.03 36.33 12.67
CA PRO A 72 9.97 36.79 11.77
C PRO A 72 8.67 35.97 11.85
N PHE A 73 8.71 34.74 12.36
CA PHE A 73 7.52 33.88 12.46
C PHE A 73 6.41 34.46 13.35
N ARG A 74 6.74 35.40 14.25
CA ARG A 74 5.76 36.09 15.09
C ARG A 74 4.93 37.08 14.28
N SER A 75 5.55 37.78 13.33
CA SER A 75 4.92 38.82 12.51
C SER A 75 4.26 38.28 11.24
N GLU A 76 4.69 37.12 10.76
CA GLU A 76 4.17 36.54 9.53
C GLU A 76 2.89 35.75 9.78
N SER A 77 1.92 35.91 8.88
CA SER A 77 0.69 35.13 8.81
C SER A 77 0.65 34.35 7.51
N PHE A 78 0.02 33.17 7.52
CA PHE A 78 -0.11 32.35 6.32
C PHE A 78 -1.37 31.49 6.38
N LEU A 79 -2.22 31.62 5.35
CA LEU A 79 -3.52 30.94 5.27
C LEU A 79 -4.39 31.21 6.50
N THR A 80 -4.60 30.21 7.36
CA THR A 80 -5.40 30.30 8.58
C THR A 80 -4.58 30.67 9.82
N LEU A 81 -3.25 30.69 9.70
CA LEU A 81 -2.35 31.08 10.78
C LEU A 81 -2.28 32.60 10.88
N THR A 82 -2.61 33.13 12.05
CA THR A 82 -2.36 34.54 12.40
C THR A 82 -0.89 34.79 12.71
N SER A 83 -0.16 33.76 13.16
CA SER A 83 1.27 33.78 13.43
C SER A 83 1.86 32.39 13.22
N LEU A 84 3.01 32.28 12.56
CA LEU A 84 3.70 31.00 12.35
C LEU A 84 4.34 30.46 13.65
N ALA A 85 4.59 31.34 14.63
CA ALA A 85 5.19 30.97 15.91
C ALA A 85 4.20 30.29 16.87
N HIS A 86 2.90 30.49 16.66
CA HIS A 86 1.85 29.96 17.52
C HIS A 86 1.10 28.80 16.84
N PRO A 87 0.50 27.87 17.62
CA PRO A 87 -0.38 26.85 17.05
C PRO A 87 -1.57 27.47 16.30
N ASP A 88 -2.06 26.78 15.27
CA ASP A 88 -3.23 27.22 14.49
C ASP A 88 -4.48 27.41 15.38
N PRO A 89 -4.98 28.65 15.53
CA PRO A 89 -6.15 28.92 16.35
C PRO A 89 -7.44 28.35 15.73
N THR A 90 -7.47 28.11 14.42
CA THR A 90 -8.66 27.69 13.68
C THR A 90 -8.80 26.18 13.56
N MET A 91 -7.80 25.41 13.97
CA MET A 91 -7.74 23.96 13.81
C MET A 91 -7.75 23.45 12.36
N ALA A 92 -7.66 24.34 11.37
CA ALA A 92 -7.73 23.97 9.96
C ALA A 92 -6.52 23.13 9.53
N LEU A 93 -5.29 23.55 9.84
CA LEU A 93 -4.08 22.83 9.44
C LEU A 93 -3.96 21.43 10.08
N PRO A 94 -4.23 21.25 11.39
CA PRO A 94 -4.29 19.91 12.00
C PRO A 94 -5.32 18.99 11.33
N ILE A 95 -6.52 19.50 11.01
CA ILE A 95 -7.56 18.71 10.35
C ILE A 95 -7.13 18.34 8.93
N ILE A 96 -6.60 19.29 8.16
CA ILE A 96 -6.07 19.04 6.81
C ILE A 96 -4.97 17.98 6.85
N LEU A 97 -4.04 18.07 7.81
CA LEU A 97 -2.99 17.07 7.99
C LEU A 97 -3.58 15.67 8.28
N GLY A 98 -4.61 15.59 9.12
CA GLY A 98 -5.31 14.33 9.40
C GLY A 98 -5.96 13.73 8.16
N ILE A 99 -6.63 14.56 7.35
CA ILE A 99 -7.26 14.15 6.08
C ILE A 99 -6.21 13.65 5.09
N ILE A 100 -5.12 14.40 4.89
CA ILE A 100 -4.02 13.99 4.00
C ILE A 100 -3.38 12.69 4.48
N SER A 101 -3.19 12.54 5.79
CA SER A 101 -2.62 11.32 6.38
C SER A 101 -3.55 10.12 6.15
N MET A 102 -4.86 10.30 6.31
CA MET A 102 -5.86 9.28 6.00
C MET A 102 -5.84 8.91 4.52
N ALA A 103 -5.77 9.91 3.63
CA ALA A 103 -5.67 9.70 2.19
C ALA A 103 -4.41 8.88 1.84
N ASN A 104 -3.26 9.18 2.45
CA ASN A 104 -2.03 8.41 2.25
C ASN A 104 -2.17 6.92 2.62
N VAL A 105 -2.99 6.59 3.63
CA VAL A 105 -3.27 5.19 4.01
C VAL A 105 -4.12 4.47 2.96
N ASP A 106 -5.07 5.18 2.35
CA ASP A 106 -6.07 4.59 1.48
C ASP A 106 -5.76 4.72 -0.02
N THR A 107 -4.79 5.55 -0.42
CA THR A 107 -4.46 5.85 -1.84
C THR A 107 -4.25 4.59 -2.68
N ARG A 108 -3.57 3.58 -2.12
CA ARG A 108 -3.33 2.31 -2.83
C ARG A 108 -4.63 1.61 -3.27
N SER A 109 -5.70 1.77 -2.49
CA SER A 109 -6.99 1.16 -2.78
C SER A 109 -7.76 1.88 -3.90
N TRP A 110 -7.46 3.16 -4.15
CA TRP A 110 -8.18 3.97 -5.13
C TRP A 110 -7.96 3.51 -6.57
N TRP A 111 -6.80 2.92 -6.85
CA TRP A 111 -6.40 2.49 -8.20
C TRP A 111 -6.59 0.99 -8.46
N MET A 112 -7.30 0.28 -7.57
CA MET A 112 -7.58 -1.14 -7.73
C MET A 112 -8.62 -1.37 -8.84
N THR A 113 -8.33 -2.33 -9.71
CA THR A 113 -9.25 -2.74 -10.79
C THR A 113 -10.37 -3.62 -10.24
N ALA A 114 -11.54 -3.66 -10.88
CA ALA A 114 -12.66 -4.52 -10.48
C ALA A 114 -12.25 -6.00 -10.31
N ALA A 115 -11.42 -6.52 -11.22
CA ALA A 115 -10.87 -7.87 -11.13
C ALA A 115 -9.95 -8.07 -9.90
N GLU A 116 -9.20 -7.05 -9.48
CA GLU A 116 -8.37 -7.11 -8.26
C GLU A 116 -9.25 -7.10 -7.01
N GLN A 117 -10.29 -6.27 -6.98
CA GLN A 117 -11.27 -6.24 -5.88
C GLN A 117 -11.99 -7.58 -5.69
N GLU A 118 -12.39 -8.24 -6.78
CA GLU A 118 -13.01 -9.57 -6.72
C GLU A 118 -12.04 -10.63 -6.17
N ARG A 119 -10.77 -10.58 -6.59
CA ARG A 119 -9.73 -11.48 -6.10
C ARG A 119 -9.47 -11.31 -4.60
N GLU A 120 -9.45 -10.06 -4.11
CA GLU A 120 -9.33 -9.79 -2.67
C GLU A 120 -10.53 -10.34 -1.90
N LYS A 121 -11.76 -10.10 -2.36
CA LYS A 121 -12.98 -10.65 -1.72
C LYS A 121 -12.95 -12.17 -1.63
N LYS A 122 -12.65 -12.86 -2.74
CA LYS A 122 -12.52 -14.33 -2.78
C LYS A 122 -11.44 -14.83 -1.84
N TYR A 123 -10.30 -14.12 -1.76
CA TYR A 123 -9.22 -14.48 -0.84
C TYR A 123 -9.63 -14.34 0.64
N HIS A 124 -10.34 -13.26 0.99
CA HIS A 124 -10.85 -13.05 2.34
C HIS A 124 -11.91 -14.09 2.72
N GLN A 125 -12.82 -14.43 1.80
CA GLN A 125 -13.82 -15.49 1.99
C GLN A 125 -13.14 -16.85 2.21
N TRP A 126 -12.21 -17.24 1.34
CA TRP A 126 -11.45 -18.48 1.47
C TRP A 126 -10.69 -18.57 2.81
N LYS A 127 -10.10 -17.46 3.27
CA LYS A 127 -9.44 -17.41 4.59
C LYS A 127 -10.43 -17.52 5.75
N ALA A 128 -11.60 -16.91 5.65
CA ALA A 128 -12.64 -17.00 6.66
C ALA A 128 -13.15 -18.44 6.81
N GLU A 129 -13.49 -19.10 5.70
CA GLU A 129 -13.91 -20.51 5.68
C GLU A 129 -12.83 -21.43 6.26
N LYS A 130 -11.55 -21.18 5.94
CA LYS A 130 -10.44 -21.99 6.47
C LYS A 130 -10.24 -21.77 7.98
N ALA A 131 -10.50 -20.56 8.48
CA ALA A 131 -10.39 -20.26 9.90
C ALA A 131 -11.55 -20.91 10.68
N GLU A 132 -12.76 -20.85 10.12
CA GLU A 132 -13.97 -21.50 10.67
C GLU A 132 -13.78 -23.01 10.78
N LYS A 133 -13.28 -23.68 9.72
CA LYS A 133 -12.94 -25.11 9.76
C LYS A 133 -11.89 -25.47 10.83
N LYS A 134 -11.06 -24.51 11.24
CA LYS A 134 -10.05 -24.68 12.29
C LYS A 134 -10.53 -24.22 13.67
N GLY A 135 -11.80 -23.80 13.80
CA GLY A 135 -12.37 -23.27 15.03
C GLY A 135 -11.72 -21.97 15.53
N LYS A 136 -11.06 -21.21 14.63
CA LYS A 136 -10.39 -19.94 14.99
C LYS A 136 -11.08 -18.77 14.31
N PRO A 137 -11.26 -17.62 15.00
CA PRO A 137 -11.82 -16.44 14.37
C PRO A 137 -10.87 -15.90 13.29
N TYR A 138 -11.41 -15.59 12.10
CA TYR A 138 -10.66 -14.90 11.06
C TYR A 138 -10.60 -13.40 11.36
N VAL A 139 -9.41 -12.90 11.62
CA VAL A 139 -9.16 -11.46 11.83
C VAL A 139 -8.37 -10.93 10.64
N GLN A 140 -8.92 -9.94 9.95
CA GLN A 140 -8.20 -9.22 8.91
C GLN A 140 -7.05 -8.42 9.53
N SER A 141 -6.00 -8.12 8.74
CA SER A 141 -4.86 -7.36 9.26
C SER A 141 -5.33 -6.01 9.82
N PRO A 142 -5.10 -5.73 11.13
CA PRO A 142 -5.53 -4.49 11.75
C PRO A 142 -4.68 -3.29 11.31
N LEU A 143 -3.63 -3.51 10.50
CA LEU A 143 -2.65 -2.50 10.13
C LEU A 143 -3.30 -1.25 9.52
N LYS A 144 -4.26 -1.40 8.58
CA LYS A 144 -4.96 -0.24 8.02
C LYS A 144 -5.72 0.52 9.10
N SER A 145 -6.49 -0.16 9.93
CA SER A 145 -7.24 0.45 11.03
C SER A 145 -6.32 1.19 12.01
N ILE A 146 -5.15 0.61 12.32
CA ILE A 146 -4.14 1.25 13.16
C ILE A 146 -3.60 2.52 12.48
N LEU A 147 -3.25 2.46 11.20
CA LEU A 147 -2.73 3.63 10.46
C LEU A 147 -3.79 4.75 10.32
N ARG A 148 -5.07 4.37 10.15
CA ARG A 148 -6.19 5.33 10.18
C ARG A 148 -6.35 5.97 11.56
N GLY A 149 -6.25 5.17 12.63
CA GLY A 149 -6.24 5.66 14.00
C GLY A 149 -5.07 6.61 14.27
N LEU A 150 -3.87 6.29 13.79
CA LEU A 150 -2.70 7.16 13.88
C LEU A 150 -2.89 8.48 13.11
N SER A 151 -3.62 8.46 11.99
CA SER A 151 -3.95 9.68 11.24
C SER A 151 -4.83 10.63 12.04
N ILE A 152 -5.76 10.10 12.83
CA ILE A 152 -6.60 10.88 13.76
C ILE A 152 -5.76 11.38 14.94
N ALA A 153 -4.95 10.51 15.56
CA ALA A 153 -4.08 10.89 16.66
C ALA A 153 -3.09 12.01 16.27
N ARG A 154 -2.64 12.00 15.01
CA ARG A 154 -1.76 13.04 14.45
C ARG A 154 -2.40 14.43 14.45
N ILE A 155 -3.73 14.54 14.38
CA ILE A 155 -4.44 15.82 14.52
C ILE A 155 -4.14 16.40 15.89
N GLY A 156 -4.34 15.62 16.96
CA GLY A 156 -4.06 16.03 18.34
C GLY A 156 -2.60 16.43 18.56
N LEU A 157 -1.65 15.70 17.98
CA LEU A 157 -0.24 16.07 18.04
C LEU A 157 0.07 17.38 17.28
N ALA A 158 -0.58 17.59 16.14
CA ALA A 158 -0.40 18.81 15.35
C ALA A 158 -0.94 20.06 16.05
N MET A 159 -1.94 19.93 16.93
CA MET A 159 -2.44 21.04 17.77
C MET A 159 -1.39 21.59 18.72
N LEU A 160 -0.43 20.78 19.13
CA LEU A 160 0.55 21.13 20.15
C LEU A 160 1.81 21.79 19.58
N VAL A 161 2.00 21.73 18.25
CA VAL A 161 3.20 22.25 17.60
C VAL A 161 2.96 23.62 16.97
N PRO A 162 3.99 24.47 16.82
CA PRO A 162 3.88 25.77 16.18
C PRO A 162 3.38 25.69 14.73
N GLY A 163 2.69 26.74 14.25
CA GLY A 163 2.13 26.81 12.91
C GLY A 163 3.15 26.53 11.80
N GLY A 164 4.39 27.01 11.93
CA GLY A 164 5.47 26.70 10.99
C GLY A 164 5.77 25.20 10.86
N VAL A 165 5.71 24.45 11.97
CA VAL A 165 5.85 22.99 11.98
C VAL A 165 4.64 22.32 11.34
N GLN A 166 3.43 22.84 11.61
CA GLN A 166 2.19 22.32 11.02
C GLN A 166 2.21 22.46 9.48
N LEU A 167 2.63 23.62 8.97
CA LEU A 167 2.79 23.86 7.54
C LEU A 167 3.78 22.88 6.91
N TYR A 168 4.92 22.68 7.55
CA TYR A 168 5.91 21.70 7.11
C TYR A 168 5.30 20.29 7.04
N TRP A 169 4.57 19.86 8.07
CA TRP A 169 3.92 18.55 8.10
C TRP A 169 2.87 18.38 7.00
N VAL A 170 2.03 19.39 6.78
CA VAL A 170 1.01 19.41 5.73
C VAL A 170 1.66 19.34 4.35
N ALA A 171 2.65 20.19 4.09
CA ALA A 171 3.36 20.21 2.81
C ALA A 171 4.09 18.88 2.54
N SER A 172 4.78 18.33 3.54
CA SER A 172 5.48 17.05 3.43
C SER A 172 4.50 15.89 3.16
N ALA A 173 3.42 15.80 3.92
CA ALA A 173 2.41 14.75 3.74
C ALA A 173 1.67 14.89 2.40
N GLY A 174 1.41 16.13 1.96
CA GLY A 174 0.79 16.45 0.67
C GLY A 174 1.69 16.08 -0.50
N PHE A 175 2.99 16.37 -0.42
CA PHE A 175 3.95 15.94 -1.44
C PHE A 175 4.00 14.42 -1.57
N GLY A 176 4.05 13.70 -0.45
CA GLY A 176 3.98 12.23 -0.43
C GLY A 176 2.70 11.67 -1.05
N LEU A 177 1.56 12.33 -0.82
CA LEU A 177 0.28 11.95 -1.41
C LEU A 177 0.29 12.12 -2.92
N VAL A 178 0.74 13.27 -3.42
CA VAL A 178 0.86 13.54 -4.85
C VAL A 178 1.80 12.55 -5.53
N GLN A 179 2.95 12.26 -4.90
CA GLN A 179 3.91 11.27 -5.38
C GLN A 179 3.27 9.87 -5.48
N THR A 180 2.53 9.45 -4.45
CA THR A 180 1.87 8.14 -4.42
C THR A 180 0.76 8.05 -5.48
N ILE A 181 -0.07 9.08 -5.59
CA ILE A 181 -1.11 9.18 -6.63
C ILE A 181 -0.49 9.05 -8.02
N PHE A 182 0.60 9.78 -8.29
CA PHE A 182 1.27 9.77 -9.58
C PHE A 182 1.80 8.37 -9.92
N PHE A 183 2.52 7.73 -8.99
CA PHE A 183 3.09 6.41 -9.23
C PHE A 183 2.03 5.31 -9.34
N ASP A 184 1.00 5.32 -8.49
CA ASP A 184 -0.06 4.34 -8.54
C ASP A 184 -0.92 4.48 -9.80
N PHE A 185 -1.16 5.73 -10.25
CA PHE A 185 -1.83 5.99 -11.52
C PHE A 185 -1.01 5.44 -12.70
N ALA A 186 0.29 5.74 -12.74
CA ALA A 186 1.18 5.25 -13.78
C ALA A 186 1.25 3.71 -13.79
N ASP A 187 1.32 3.08 -12.61
CA ASP A 187 1.35 1.62 -12.51
C ASP A 187 0.00 0.99 -12.88
N SER A 188 -1.12 1.56 -12.45
CA SER A 188 -2.46 1.09 -12.85
C SER A 188 -2.63 1.11 -14.37
N ARG A 189 -2.14 2.17 -15.04
CA ARG A 189 -2.13 2.24 -16.51
C ARG A 189 -1.25 1.17 -17.13
N ARG A 190 -0.10 0.87 -16.53
CA ARG A 190 0.79 -0.23 -16.97
C ARG A 190 0.12 -1.60 -16.81
N ARG A 191 -0.51 -1.88 -15.66
CA ARG A 191 -1.22 -3.14 -15.40
C ARG A 191 -2.33 -3.39 -16.41
N LYS A 192 -3.14 -2.36 -16.73
CA LYS A 192 -4.19 -2.45 -17.76
C LYS A 192 -3.60 -2.80 -19.14
N ARG A 193 -2.50 -2.17 -19.54
CA ARG A 193 -1.83 -2.47 -20.82
C ARG A 193 -1.30 -3.90 -20.89
N LEU A 194 -0.73 -4.41 -19.80
CA LEU A 194 -0.26 -5.80 -19.74
C LEU A 194 -1.42 -6.79 -19.80
N ALA A 195 -2.50 -6.55 -19.06
CA ALA A 195 -3.70 -7.40 -19.11
C ALA A 195 -4.32 -7.43 -20.52
N THR A 196 -4.37 -6.31 -21.23
CA THR A 196 -4.81 -6.28 -22.64
C THR A 196 -3.88 -7.10 -23.54
N LYS A 197 -2.56 -6.98 -23.36
CA LYS A 197 -1.59 -7.78 -24.13
C LYS A 197 -1.75 -9.28 -23.86
N GLU A 198 -1.90 -9.67 -22.60
CA GLU A 198 -2.13 -11.07 -22.20
C GLU A 198 -3.41 -11.62 -22.82
N ALA A 199 -4.52 -10.87 -22.76
CA ALA A 199 -5.78 -11.27 -23.38
C ALA A 199 -5.71 -11.38 -24.92
N LEU A 200 -4.84 -10.58 -25.56
CA LEU A 200 -4.58 -10.70 -27.00
C LEU A 200 -3.74 -11.94 -27.33
N ILE A 201 -2.70 -12.23 -26.55
CA ILE A 201 -1.88 -13.43 -26.70
C ILE A 201 -2.75 -14.68 -26.54
N GLU A 202 -3.60 -14.72 -25.51
CA GLU A 202 -4.52 -15.83 -25.27
C GLU A 202 -5.46 -16.07 -26.46
N LYS A 203 -5.99 -15.00 -27.08
CA LYS A 203 -6.82 -15.11 -28.29
C LYS A 203 -6.06 -15.59 -29.53
N VAL A 204 -4.79 -15.24 -29.66
CA VAL A 204 -3.94 -15.67 -30.80
C VAL A 204 -3.49 -17.12 -30.63
N ASP A 205 -3.24 -17.55 -29.39
CA ASP A 205 -2.86 -18.93 -29.05
C ASP A 205 -4.07 -19.86 -28.86
N ASP A 206 -5.30 -19.35 -28.99
CA ASP A 206 -6.52 -20.16 -28.98
C ASP A 206 -6.44 -21.26 -30.06
N PRO A 207 -6.40 -22.55 -29.66
CA PRO A 207 -6.36 -23.68 -30.58
C PRO A 207 -7.53 -23.69 -31.57
N SER A 208 -8.68 -23.12 -31.18
CA SER A 208 -9.90 -23.00 -31.97
C SER A 208 -9.70 -22.10 -33.20
N ALA A 209 -8.99 -20.98 -33.03
CA ALA A 209 -8.65 -20.06 -34.11
C ALA A 209 -7.64 -20.69 -35.09
N ARG A 210 -6.67 -21.46 -34.58
CA ARG A 210 -5.72 -22.22 -35.40
C ARG A 210 -6.40 -23.34 -36.21
N LEU A 211 -7.44 -23.97 -35.66
CA LEU A 211 -8.22 -24.99 -36.35
C LEU A 211 -9.05 -24.42 -37.51
N LEU A 212 -9.65 -23.23 -37.34
CA LEU A 212 -10.41 -22.56 -38.40
C LEU A 212 -9.52 -22.15 -39.60
N ILE A 213 -8.32 -21.62 -39.36
CA ILE A 213 -7.36 -21.26 -40.41
C ILE A 213 -6.84 -22.50 -41.16
N ARG A 214 -6.74 -23.64 -40.47
CA ARG A 214 -6.30 -24.91 -41.10
C ARG A 214 -7.39 -25.55 -41.96
N GLN A 215 -8.66 -25.30 -41.65
CA GLN A 215 -9.79 -25.77 -42.47
C GLN A 215 -10.01 -24.91 -43.72
N THR A 216 -9.73 -23.61 -43.67
CA THR A 216 -9.85 -22.73 -44.85
C THR A 216 -8.72 -22.90 -45.87
N LYS A 217 -7.53 -23.35 -45.46
CA LYS A 217 -6.40 -23.70 -46.37
C LYS A 217 -6.51 -25.07 -47.03
N LYS A 218 -7.55 -25.86 -46.73
CA LYS A 218 -7.77 -27.21 -47.28
C LYS A 218 -8.83 -27.27 -48.38
N LYS A 219 -9.31 -26.12 -48.85
CA LYS A 219 -10.07 -25.97 -50.09
C LYS A 219 -9.20 -25.29 -51.13
#